data_AF-A0A7K4CL13-F1
#
_entry.id   AF-A0A7K4CL13-F1
#
_cell.length_a   1.000
_cell.length_b   1.000
_cell.length_c   1.000
_cell.angle_alpha   90.00
_cell.angle_beta   90.00
_cell.angle_gamma   90.00
#
_symmetry.space_group_name_H-M   'P 1'
#
loop_
_entity.id
_entity.type
_entity.pdbx_description
1 polymer ?
#
loop_
_entity_poly.entity_id
_entity_poly.type
_entity_poly.pdbx_seq_one_letter_code
_entity_poly.pdbx_strand_id
1 'polypeptide(L)'
;MSSVVSDDSLNNPGQDAKGSATPVITGKNTPVSTVNTGSAEPKARLLNPMSNWHLDLQDSKDRSVELEVCQSNNVVFGKGTIATDGRTQNVTATGTFSGNKLNLDILSEDMTLFRLALTISRESFSGDYNAYSASYVPWKGIAMGSIN
;
A
#
# COMPACT_ATOMS: atom_id res chain seq x y z
N MET A 1 -23.01 -31.81 63.95
CA MET A 1 -24.13 -31.42 63.06
C MET A 1 -23.54 -31.22 61.68
N SER A 2 -23.80 -32.07 60.67
CA SER A 2 -25.02 -32.11 59.82
C SER A 2 -25.16 -30.78 59.05
N SER A 3 -25.33 -30.68 57.73
CA SER A 3 -25.94 -31.56 56.73
C SER A 3 -25.58 -31.00 55.33
N VAL A 4 -25.38 -31.84 54.30
CA VAL A 4 -26.29 -32.09 53.15
C VAL A 4 -25.78 -31.52 51.82
N VAL A 5 -26.00 -32.36 50.82
CA VAL A 5 -25.62 -32.45 49.41
C VAL A 5 -26.59 -31.72 48.46
N SER A 6 -26.22 -31.72 47.16
CA SER A 6 -27.00 -31.49 45.92
C SER A 6 -26.83 -30.07 45.34
N ASP A 7 -26.17 -29.83 44.20
CA ASP A 7 -26.14 -30.39 42.83
C ASP A 7 -27.29 -29.95 41.91
N ASP A 8 -26.88 -29.57 40.68
CA ASP A 8 -27.62 -29.31 39.42
C ASP A 8 -28.65 -28.14 39.36
N SER A 9 -28.74 -27.29 38.32
CA SER A 9 -28.52 -27.55 36.90
C SER A 9 -28.47 -26.26 36.03
N LEU A 10 -27.48 -26.21 35.15
CA LEU A 10 -27.45 -25.79 33.73
C LEU A 10 -28.37 -24.66 33.20
N ASN A 11 -27.75 -23.58 32.67
CA ASN A 11 -27.94 -23.22 31.25
C ASN A 11 -26.77 -22.35 30.71
N ASN A 12 -26.08 -22.88 29.68
CA ASN A 12 -25.14 -22.20 28.75
C ASN A 12 -25.98 -21.66 27.54
N PRO A 13 -25.50 -20.89 26.53
CA PRO A 13 -24.11 -20.55 26.22
C PRO A 13 -23.76 -19.10 25.82
N GLY A 14 -22.49 -18.78 26.09
CA GLY A 14 -21.55 -17.95 25.32
C GLY A 14 -22.04 -16.70 24.56
N GLN A 15 -21.51 -15.53 24.95
CA GLN A 15 -20.65 -14.76 24.06
C GLN A 15 -19.72 -13.84 24.85
N ASP A 16 -18.51 -13.81 24.34
CA ASP A 16 -17.29 -13.17 24.79
C ASP A 16 -17.26 -11.65 24.53
N ALA A 17 -16.33 -11.04 25.24
CA ALA A 17 -16.15 -9.62 25.45
C ALA A 17 -15.77 -8.80 24.19
N LYS A 18 -16.35 -7.60 24.08
CA LYS A 18 -15.62 -6.35 23.79
C LYS A 18 -16.54 -5.14 24.02
N GLY A 19 -16.28 -4.41 25.10
CA GLY A 19 -16.98 -3.19 25.46
C GLY A 19 -16.86 -2.14 24.36
N SER A 20 -18.01 -1.67 23.89
CA SER A 20 -18.15 -0.48 23.06
C SER A 20 -18.13 0.74 23.98
N ALA A 21 -17.01 1.46 24.01
CA ALA A 21 -16.94 2.75 24.70
C ALA A 21 -17.23 3.87 23.68
N THR A 22 -18.40 4.50 23.83
CA THR A 22 -18.75 5.75 23.14
C THR A 22 -18.08 6.93 23.85
N PRO A 23 -17.40 7.87 23.15
CA PRO A 23 -16.90 9.07 23.80
C PRO A 23 -18.04 10.06 24.08
N VAL A 24 -18.18 10.48 25.33
CA VAL A 24 -19.11 11.54 25.76
C VAL A 24 -18.36 12.88 25.74
N ILE A 25 -18.75 13.79 24.84
CA ILE A 25 -18.21 15.16 24.80
C ILE A 25 -19.07 16.04 25.71
N THR A 26 -18.48 16.57 26.79
CA THR A 26 -19.15 17.53 27.69
C THR A 26 -18.72 18.94 27.31
N GLY A 27 -19.65 19.75 26.80
CA GLY A 27 -19.45 21.18 26.55
C GLY A 27 -20.70 21.80 25.93
N LYS A 28 -21.46 22.57 26.73
CA LYS A 28 -22.69 23.26 26.33
C LYS A 28 -22.37 24.53 25.55
N ASN A 29 -22.98 24.73 24.38
CA ASN A 29 -23.36 26.04 23.82
C ASN A 29 -24.73 25.91 23.12
N THR A 30 -25.56 26.94 23.30
CA THR A 30 -27.02 27.10 23.13
C THR A 30 -27.52 27.11 21.65
N PRO A 31 -28.86 27.05 21.39
CA PRO A 31 -29.43 26.46 20.18
C PRO A 31 -29.82 27.43 19.04
N VAL A 32 -30.04 26.80 17.87
CA VAL A 32 -30.83 27.18 16.67
C VAL A 32 -30.12 27.89 15.51
N SER A 33 -29.87 27.11 14.45
CA SER A 33 -30.46 27.33 13.12
C SER A 33 -30.50 26.01 12.35
N THR A 34 -31.72 25.53 12.04
CA THR A 34 -31.98 24.32 11.25
C THR A 34 -32.03 24.68 9.77
N VAL A 35 -31.19 24.08 8.91
CA VAL A 35 -31.58 23.66 7.53
C VAL A 35 -30.68 22.51 7.08
N ASN A 36 -31.28 21.41 6.64
CA ASN A 36 -30.64 20.27 5.99
C ASN A 36 -29.70 20.70 4.86
N THR A 37 -28.49 20.16 4.86
CA THR A 37 -27.87 19.66 3.64
C THR A 37 -26.99 18.49 4.03
N GLY A 38 -27.17 17.36 3.35
CA GLY A 38 -26.49 16.11 3.67
C GLY A 38 -25.01 16.33 3.88
N SER A 39 -24.48 15.70 4.93
CA SER A 39 -23.06 15.42 4.98
C SER A 39 -22.76 14.62 3.73
N ALA A 40 -22.36 15.31 2.67
CA ALA A 40 -21.55 14.71 1.66
C ALA A 40 -20.31 14.26 2.43
N GLU A 41 -20.34 13.01 2.89
CA GLU A 41 -19.14 12.19 2.88
C GLU A 41 -18.39 12.59 1.61
N PRO A 42 -17.07 12.86 1.67
CA PRO A 42 -16.31 13.07 0.46
C PRO A 42 -16.62 11.86 -0.42
N LYS A 43 -17.50 12.05 -1.42
CA LYS A 43 -17.81 11.05 -2.42
C LYS A 43 -16.45 10.75 -2.96
N ALA A 44 -15.91 9.59 -2.62
CA ALA A 44 -14.62 9.14 -3.10
C ALA A 44 -14.75 9.24 -4.60
N ARG A 45 -14.22 10.33 -5.17
CA ARG A 45 -14.06 10.41 -6.61
C ARG A 45 -13.11 9.26 -6.84
N LEU A 46 -13.57 8.23 -7.53
CA LEU A 46 -12.68 7.33 -8.24
C LEU A 46 -11.99 8.21 -9.30
N LEU A 47 -11.09 9.08 -8.82
CA LEU A 47 -9.92 9.52 -9.55
C LEU A 47 -9.25 8.20 -9.87
N ASN A 48 -9.18 7.84 -11.15
CA ASN A 48 -8.66 6.57 -11.61
C ASN A 48 -7.49 6.15 -10.71
N PRO A 49 -7.69 5.21 -9.76
CA PRO A 49 -6.66 4.91 -8.75
C PRO A 49 -5.50 4.13 -9.39
N MET A 50 -5.62 3.87 -10.69
CA MET A 50 -4.78 3.05 -11.50
C MET A 50 -4.09 3.91 -12.56
N SER A 51 -2.78 3.80 -12.63
CA SER A 51 -1.92 4.50 -13.57
C SER A 51 -0.92 3.53 -14.19
N ASN A 52 -0.49 3.78 -15.43
CA ASN A 52 0.55 3.00 -16.08
C ASN A 52 1.88 3.72 -15.94
N TRP A 53 2.91 3.03 -15.48
CA TRP A 53 4.25 3.61 -15.30
C TRP A 53 5.24 2.90 -16.20
N HIS A 54 6.11 3.69 -16.81
CA HIS A 54 7.29 3.21 -17.50
C HIS A 54 8.54 3.56 -16.69
N LEU A 55 9.43 2.62 -16.47
CA LEU A 55 10.74 2.84 -15.82
C LEU A 55 11.86 2.19 -16.62
N ASP A 56 12.92 2.95 -16.85
CA ASP A 56 14.20 2.45 -17.35
C ASP A 56 15.16 2.24 -16.18
N LEU A 57 15.67 1.02 -16.04
CA LEU A 57 16.69 0.64 -15.04
C LEU A 57 18.02 0.38 -15.76
N GLN A 58 18.97 1.28 -15.55
CA GLN A 58 20.26 1.26 -16.23
C GLN A 58 21.39 0.88 -15.27
N ASP A 59 22.10 -0.19 -15.58
CA ASP A 59 23.37 -0.59 -14.95
C ASP A 59 24.39 -1.07 -16.01
N SER A 60 24.90 -2.30 -15.91
CA SER A 60 25.60 -2.98 -17.01
C SER A 60 24.67 -3.50 -18.10
N LYS A 61 23.36 -3.47 -17.85
CA LYS A 61 22.26 -3.80 -18.76
C LYS A 61 21.22 -2.69 -18.75
N ASP A 62 20.55 -2.52 -19.87
CA ASP A 62 19.35 -1.70 -19.97
C ASP A 62 18.14 -2.60 -19.74
N ARG A 63 17.26 -2.18 -18.82
CA ARG A 63 15.99 -2.87 -18.55
C ARG A 63 14.85 -1.88 -18.65
N SER A 64 13.78 -2.29 -19.29
CA SER A 64 12.55 -1.50 -19.38
C SER A 64 11.46 -2.19 -18.57
N VAL A 65 10.80 -1.44 -17.71
CA VAL A 65 9.75 -1.92 -16.81
C VAL A 65 8.47 -1.18 -17.13
N GLU A 66 7.41 -1.94 -17.36
CA GLU A 66 6.04 -1.44 -17.50
C GLU A 66 5.23 -1.92 -16.30
N LEU A 67 4.52 -1.02 -15.62
CA LEU A 67 3.70 -1.34 -14.44
C LEU A 67 2.31 -0.76 -14.57
N GLU A 68 1.32 -1.57 -14.21
CA GLU A 68 -0.02 -1.11 -13.85
C GLU A 68 -0.07 -0.96 -12.33
N VAL A 69 -0.27 0.27 -11.84
CA VAL A 69 -0.10 0.63 -10.42
C VAL A 69 -1.40 1.17 -9.85
N CYS A 70 -1.84 0.61 -8.73
CA CYS A 70 -2.90 1.12 -7.89
C CYS A 70 -2.33 1.93 -6.71
N GLN A 71 -2.94 3.07 -6.40
CA GLN A 71 -2.61 3.87 -5.23
C GLN A 71 -3.72 3.87 -4.18
N SER A 72 -3.33 3.68 -2.91
CA SER A 72 -4.19 3.89 -1.75
C SER A 72 -3.42 4.63 -0.67
N ASN A 73 -3.88 5.83 -0.31
CA ASN A 73 -3.15 6.74 0.57
C ASN A 73 -1.71 6.99 0.07
N ASN A 74 -0.71 6.76 0.91
CA ASN A 74 0.71 6.86 0.58
C ASN A 74 1.32 5.53 0.11
N VAL A 75 0.51 4.47 -0.08
CA VAL A 75 0.98 3.15 -0.53
C VAL A 75 0.63 2.97 -2.00
N VAL A 76 1.57 2.39 -2.75
CA VAL A 76 1.35 1.93 -4.13
C VAL A 76 1.61 0.43 -4.23
N PHE A 77 0.87 -0.23 -5.11
CA PHE A 77 1.06 -1.64 -5.40
C PHE A 77 0.59 -1.92 -6.82
N GLY A 78 1.24 -2.88 -7.47
CA GLY A 78 0.99 -3.12 -8.87
C GLY A 78 1.68 -4.36 -9.39
N LYS A 79 1.54 -4.57 -10.68
CA LYS A 79 2.13 -5.67 -11.43
C LYS A 79 2.46 -5.20 -12.84
N GLY A 80 3.30 -5.96 -13.53
CA GLY A 80 3.59 -5.68 -14.91
C GLY A 80 4.72 -6.55 -15.41
N THR A 81 5.59 -5.98 -16.23
CA THR A 81 6.68 -6.73 -16.86
C THR A 81 8.01 -6.00 -16.83
N ILE A 82 9.10 -6.75 -16.76
CA ILE A 82 10.47 -6.27 -16.99
C ILE A 82 11.05 -6.94 -18.22
N ALA A 83 11.57 -6.14 -19.15
CA ALA A 83 12.28 -6.59 -20.34
C ALA A 83 13.79 -6.36 -20.19
N THR A 84 14.59 -7.37 -20.50
CA THR A 84 16.06 -7.30 -20.46
C THR A 84 16.64 -8.34 -21.43
N ASP A 85 17.63 -7.95 -22.25
CA ASP A 85 18.31 -8.84 -23.20
C ASP A 85 17.34 -9.65 -24.10
N GLY A 86 16.25 -9.02 -24.55
CA GLY A 86 15.23 -9.65 -25.39
C GLY A 86 14.33 -10.67 -24.67
N ARG A 87 14.41 -10.77 -23.34
CA ARG A 87 13.52 -11.58 -22.50
C ARG A 87 12.60 -10.67 -21.70
N THR A 88 11.33 -11.06 -21.60
CA THR A 88 10.33 -10.37 -20.78
C THR A 88 9.88 -11.30 -19.66
N GLN A 89 9.82 -10.78 -18.44
CA GLN A 89 9.38 -11.52 -17.25
C GLN A 89 8.29 -10.73 -16.52
N ASN A 90 7.43 -11.43 -15.79
CA ASN A 90 6.45 -10.79 -14.94
C ASN A 90 7.12 -10.19 -13.71
N VAL A 91 6.58 -9.06 -13.24
CA VAL A 91 6.99 -8.41 -11.98
C VAL A 91 5.78 -8.04 -11.13
N THR A 92 6.03 -7.97 -9.83
CA THR A 92 5.15 -7.31 -8.87
C THR A 92 5.87 -6.12 -8.27
N ALA A 93 5.12 -5.09 -7.88
CA ALA A 93 5.69 -3.87 -7.32
C ALA A 93 4.90 -3.43 -6.09
N THR A 94 5.60 -2.90 -5.10
CA THR A 94 5.02 -2.24 -3.93
C THR A 94 5.90 -1.09 -3.48
N GLY A 95 5.30 -0.02 -2.98
CA GLY A 95 6.07 1.15 -2.59
C GLY A 95 5.31 2.12 -1.70
N THR A 96 6.02 3.14 -1.25
CA THR A 96 5.47 4.20 -0.42
C THR A 96 5.95 5.57 -0.86
N PHE A 97 5.04 6.55 -0.78
CA PHE A 97 5.34 7.96 -0.96
C PHE A 97 5.64 8.65 0.37
N SER A 98 6.60 9.58 0.33
CA SER A 98 6.82 10.59 1.37
C SER A 98 7.18 11.92 0.73
N GLY A 99 6.20 12.83 0.65
CA GLY A 99 6.33 14.06 -0.14
C GLY A 99 6.55 13.75 -1.62
N ASN A 100 7.67 14.22 -2.18
CA ASN A 100 8.08 13.93 -3.56
C ASN A 100 9.04 12.74 -3.68
N LYS A 101 9.21 11.94 -2.63
CA LYS A 101 10.04 10.73 -2.63
C LYS A 101 9.16 9.50 -2.75
N LEU A 102 9.62 8.55 -3.56
CA LEU A 102 9.00 7.23 -3.74
C LEU A 102 10.06 6.16 -3.47
N ASN A 103 9.81 5.32 -2.48
CA ASN A 103 10.54 4.07 -2.32
C ASN A 103 9.71 2.96 -2.98
N LEU A 104 10.24 2.32 -4.01
CA LEU A 104 9.54 1.30 -4.79
C LEU A 104 10.38 0.02 -4.79
N ASP A 105 9.79 -1.08 -4.35
CA ASP A 105 10.34 -2.41 -4.44
C ASP A 105 9.66 -3.15 -5.61
N ILE A 106 10.44 -3.70 -6.54
CA ILE A 106 9.98 -4.48 -7.70
C ILE A 106 10.60 -5.88 -7.59
N LEU A 107 9.77 -6.92 -7.61
CA LEU A 107 10.20 -8.31 -7.55
C LEU A 107 9.85 -9.01 -8.87
N SER A 108 10.87 -9.53 -9.54
CA SER A 108 10.72 -10.35 -10.76
C SER A 108 10.47 -11.82 -10.44
N GLU A 109 9.95 -12.52 -11.45
CA GLU A 109 9.71 -13.96 -11.44
C GLU A 109 10.98 -14.79 -11.14
N ASP A 110 12.15 -14.34 -11.60
CA ASP A 110 13.45 -14.97 -11.31
C ASP A 110 14.02 -14.66 -9.90
N MET A 111 13.19 -14.11 -9.00
CA MET A 111 13.56 -13.74 -7.62
C MET A 111 14.64 -12.65 -7.55
N THR A 112 14.67 -11.75 -8.54
CA THR A 112 15.47 -10.52 -8.47
C THR A 112 14.62 -9.40 -7.84
N LEU A 113 15.12 -8.85 -6.74
CA LEU A 113 14.52 -7.70 -6.07
C LEU A 113 15.25 -6.42 -6.47
N PHE A 114 14.52 -5.47 -7.04
CA PHE A 114 14.99 -4.11 -7.30
C PHE A 114 14.39 -3.17 -6.25
N ARG A 115 15.22 -2.44 -5.52
CA ARG A 115 14.80 -1.45 -4.51
C ARG A 115 15.20 -0.07 -4.99
N LEU A 116 14.21 0.69 -5.45
CA LEU A 116 14.38 1.99 -6.07
C LEU A 116 14.10 3.09 -5.04
N ALA A 117 14.95 4.11 -5.04
CA ALA A 117 14.76 5.34 -4.28
C ALA A 117 14.62 6.51 -5.25
N LEU A 118 13.38 6.90 -5.52
CA LEU A 118 13.02 7.82 -6.59
C LEU A 118 12.60 9.19 -6.05
N THR A 119 12.86 10.22 -6.83
CA THR A 119 12.30 11.56 -6.70
C THR A 119 11.33 11.81 -7.84
N ILE A 120 10.15 12.32 -7.49
CA ILE A 120 9.09 12.64 -8.43
C ILE A 120 9.17 14.12 -8.75
N SER A 121 9.13 14.44 -10.04
CA SER A 121 8.98 15.80 -10.53
C SER A 121 7.94 15.81 -11.64
N ARG A 122 6.78 16.42 -11.35
CA ARG A 122 5.60 16.37 -12.22
C ARG A 122 5.16 14.92 -12.43
N GLU A 123 5.31 14.40 -13.64
CA GLU A 123 4.94 13.03 -14.05
C GLU A 123 6.18 12.16 -14.29
N SER A 124 7.38 12.64 -13.96
CA SER A 124 8.63 11.91 -14.18
C SER A 124 9.24 11.43 -12.87
N PHE A 125 9.93 10.29 -12.96
CA PHE A 125 10.72 9.68 -11.89
C PHE A 125 12.20 9.76 -12.22
N SER A 126 13.02 9.96 -11.20
CA SER A 126 14.47 9.79 -11.30
C SER A 126 15.09 9.42 -9.96
N GLY A 127 16.12 8.59 -9.96
CA GLY A 127 16.83 8.22 -8.75
C GLY A 127 17.76 7.04 -8.96
N ASP A 128 18.13 6.41 -7.86
CA ASP A 128 19.02 5.25 -7.86
C ASP A 128 18.25 3.99 -7.45
N TYR A 129 18.81 2.83 -7.77
CA TYR A 129 18.34 1.57 -7.24
C TYR A 129 19.47 0.64 -6.81
N ASN A 130 19.14 -0.28 -5.90
CA ASN A 130 19.95 -1.45 -5.60
C ASN A 130 19.18 -2.70 -6.00
N ALA A 131 19.87 -3.67 -6.55
CA ALA A 131 19.28 -4.94 -6.95
C ALA A 131 19.97 -6.11 -6.26
N TYR A 132 19.17 -7.14 -5.97
CA TYR A 132 19.54 -8.30 -5.18
C TYR A 132 18.98 -9.55 -5.86
N SER A 133 19.80 -10.60 -5.99
CA SER A 133 19.37 -11.89 -6.51
C SER A 133 20.05 -13.01 -5.72
N ALA A 134 19.69 -14.27 -6.03
CA ALA A 134 20.27 -15.45 -5.38
C ALA A 134 21.78 -15.64 -5.62
N SER A 135 22.43 -14.86 -6.50
CA SER A 135 23.87 -14.95 -6.79
C SER A 135 24.77 -14.23 -5.78
N TYR A 136 24.22 -13.68 -4.70
CA TYR A 136 24.91 -13.00 -3.57
C TYR A 136 25.70 -11.74 -3.90
N VAL A 137 25.78 -11.31 -5.16
CA VAL A 137 26.44 -10.05 -5.55
C VAL A 137 25.38 -9.00 -5.85
N PRO A 138 25.11 -8.05 -4.94
CA PRO A 138 24.22 -6.94 -5.23
C PRO A 138 24.86 -5.99 -6.24
N TRP A 139 24.03 -5.31 -7.01
CA TRP A 139 24.48 -4.28 -7.94
C TRP A 139 23.59 -3.04 -7.83
N LYS A 140 24.07 -1.93 -8.39
CA LYS A 140 23.40 -0.64 -8.36
C LYS A 140 23.25 -0.06 -9.76
N GLY A 141 22.27 0.79 -9.93
CA GLY A 141 22.04 1.51 -11.17
C GLY A 141 21.20 2.76 -10.97
N ILE A 142 20.88 3.39 -12.09
CA ILE A 142 20.05 4.59 -12.16
C ILE A 142 18.67 4.16 -12.66
N ALA A 143 17.63 4.74 -12.07
CA ALA A 143 16.25 4.55 -12.47
C ALA A 143 15.67 5.88 -12.97
N MET A 144 15.07 5.86 -14.15
CA MET A 144 14.34 6.98 -14.74
C MET A 144 12.98 6.49 -15.23
N GLY A 145 12.00 7.37 -15.39
CA GLY A 145 10.70 6.94 -15.89
C GLY A 145 9.63 8.01 -15.90
N SER A 146 8.41 7.61 -16.24
CA SER A 146 7.24 8.48 -16.23
C SER A 146 5.94 7.75 -15.90
N ILE A 147 4.96 8.52 -15.47
CA ILE A 147 3.55 8.14 -15.38
C ILE A 147 2.90 8.46 -16.73
N ASN A 148 2.19 7.49 -17.31
CA ASN A 148 1.46 7.59 -18.58
C ASN A 148 -0.05 7.74 -18.35
#